data_AF-Q0HPQ9-F1
#
_entry.id   AF-Q0HPQ9-F1
#
_cell.length_a   1.000
_cell.length_b   1.000
_cell.length_c   1.000
_cell.angle_alpha   90.00
_cell.angle_beta   90.00
_cell.angle_gamma   90.00
#
_symmetry.space_group_name_H-M   'P 1'
#
loop_
_entity.id
_entity.type
_entity.pdbx_description
1 polymer ?
#
loop_
_entity_poly.entity_id
_entity_poly.type
_entity_poly.pdbx_seq_one_letter_code
_entity_poly.pdbx_strand_id
1 'polypeptide(L)'
;MNTQISNLYSTFSGYPLKLQIEGCSHCELQNLDSLLHTKKLTQLSWDDLQLFILKIMTTFGDVGDFKHFLPRIWELYITDYWNAPCDFGLFLSKLEYGGWTTWPENEREAVLRLYDNWILQLKGSSLAADKDLLEDIVADIECYEVKLVV
;
A
#
# COMPACT_ATOMS: atom_id res chain seq x y z
N MET A 1 11.05 12.76 -1.89
CA MET A 1 9.86 11.95 -1.55
C MET A 1 8.63 12.33 -2.37
N ASN A 2 8.12 13.57 -2.27
CA ASN A 2 6.88 13.99 -2.96
C ASN A 2 6.83 13.69 -4.47
N THR A 3 7.91 13.88 -5.21
CA THR A 3 7.97 13.55 -6.65
C THR A 3 7.74 12.06 -6.91
N GLN A 4 8.28 11.17 -6.07
CA GLN A 4 8.10 9.73 -6.24
C GLN A 4 6.67 9.30 -5.86
N ILE A 5 6.08 9.92 -4.84
CA ILE A 5 4.66 9.72 -4.50
C ILE A 5 3.78 10.17 -5.67
N SER A 6 3.99 11.37 -6.23
CA SER A 6 3.23 11.85 -7.39
C SER A 6 3.40 10.94 -8.61
N ASN A 7 4.61 10.41 -8.84
CA ASN A 7 4.87 9.43 -9.90
C ASN A 7 4.09 8.13 -9.68
N LEU A 8 4.01 7.64 -8.44
CA LEU A 8 3.23 6.45 -8.10
C LEU A 8 1.74 6.67 -8.39
N TYR A 9 1.18 7.80 -7.94
CA TYR A 9 -0.21 8.17 -8.25
C TYR A 9 -0.48 8.24 -9.76
N SER A 10 0.41 8.87 -10.53
CA SER A 10 0.28 8.97 -11.98
C SER A 10 0.40 7.61 -12.68
N THR A 11 1.23 6.71 -12.17
CA THR A 11 1.45 5.39 -12.78
C THR A 11 0.22 4.50 -12.62
N PHE A 12 -0.44 4.58 -11.46
CA PHE A 12 -1.62 3.78 -11.13
C PHE A 12 -2.95 4.49 -11.41
N SER A 13 -2.96 5.68 -12.00
CA SER A 13 -4.20 6.42 -12.33
C SER A 13 -5.07 5.72 -13.38
N GLY A 14 -4.52 4.74 -14.10
CA GLY A 14 -5.26 3.92 -15.06
C GLY A 14 -6.23 2.91 -14.43
N TYR A 15 -6.17 2.73 -13.10
CA TYR A 15 -7.07 1.84 -12.35
C TYR A 15 -8.17 2.67 -11.68
N PRO A 16 -9.38 2.76 -12.26
CA PRO A 16 -10.46 3.55 -11.69
C PRO A 16 -11.07 2.86 -10.47
N LEU A 17 -11.65 3.65 -9.55
CA LEU A 17 -12.54 3.12 -8.54
C LEU A 17 -13.79 2.55 -9.23
N LYS A 18 -14.06 1.26 -9.04
CA LYS A 18 -15.28 0.62 -9.54
C LYS A 18 -16.48 1.16 -8.79
N LEU A 19 -17.62 1.31 -9.48
CA LEU A 19 -18.90 1.70 -8.87
C LEU A 19 -19.34 0.77 -7.73
N GLN A 20 -18.92 -0.48 -7.78
CA GLN A 20 -19.11 -1.48 -6.75
C GLN A 20 -17.88 -2.38 -6.74
N ILE A 21 -17.26 -2.52 -5.58
CA ILE A 21 -16.19 -3.50 -5.37
C ILE A 21 -16.83 -4.82 -4.92
N GLU A 22 -16.51 -5.91 -5.62
CA GLU A 22 -17.04 -7.22 -5.31
C GLU A 22 -16.51 -7.73 -3.96
N GLY A 23 -17.35 -8.42 -3.20
CA GLY A 23 -16.99 -8.95 -1.88
C GLY A 23 -17.69 -10.26 -1.57
N CYS A 24 -17.11 -11.03 -0.66
CA CYS A 24 -17.71 -12.26 -0.17
C CYS A 24 -19.02 -11.96 0.57
N SER A 25 -20.11 -12.59 0.16
CA SER A 25 -21.46 -12.39 0.70
C SER A 25 -21.61 -12.74 2.18
N HIS A 26 -20.68 -13.51 2.74
CA HIS A 26 -20.70 -13.97 4.13
C HIS A 26 -19.66 -13.26 5.01
N CYS A 27 -18.82 -12.41 4.43
CA CYS A 27 -17.82 -11.67 5.20
C CYS A 27 -18.43 -10.38 5.76
N GLU A 28 -18.04 -10.02 6.98
CA GLU A 28 -18.38 -8.74 7.60
C GLU A 28 -17.65 -7.60 6.87
N LEU A 29 -18.26 -7.12 5.79
CA LEU A 29 -17.77 -6.03 4.93
C LEU A 29 -18.77 -4.87 4.90
N GLN A 30 -19.68 -4.81 5.88
CA GLN A 30 -20.82 -3.90 5.86
C GLN A 30 -20.34 -2.46 5.72
N ASN A 31 -20.79 -1.81 4.64
CA ASN A 31 -20.48 -0.44 4.25
C ASN A 31 -19.03 -0.15 3.85
N LEU A 32 -18.15 -1.15 3.69
CA LEU A 32 -16.76 -0.92 3.26
C LEU A 32 -16.72 -0.24 1.88
N ASP A 33 -17.47 -0.77 0.91
CA ASP A 33 -17.57 -0.19 -0.43
C ASP A 33 -18.08 1.26 -0.37
N SER A 34 -19.17 1.51 0.36
CA SER A 34 -19.72 2.85 0.57
C SER A 34 -18.69 3.80 1.20
N LEU A 35 -17.94 3.34 2.21
CA LEU A 35 -16.93 4.14 2.90
C LEU A 35 -15.82 4.60 1.95
N LEU A 36 -15.30 3.69 1.12
CA LEU A 36 -14.24 3.98 0.15
C LEU A 36 -14.67 5.01 -0.91
N HIS A 37 -15.97 5.14 -1.16
CA HIS A 37 -16.54 6.12 -2.09
C HIS A 37 -16.83 7.50 -1.46
N THR A 38 -16.70 7.67 -0.14
CA THR A 38 -17.08 8.92 0.54
C THR A 38 -16.09 10.07 0.31
N LYS A 39 -14.84 9.76 -0.02
CA LYS A 39 -13.73 10.71 -0.10
C LYS A 39 -12.95 10.52 -1.39
N LYS A 40 -12.20 11.56 -1.78
CA LYS A 40 -11.18 11.41 -2.83
C LYS A 40 -10.09 10.48 -2.32
N LEU A 41 -9.46 9.72 -3.23
CA LEU A 41 -8.36 8.80 -2.91
C LEU A 41 -7.29 9.44 -2.02
N THR A 42 -6.87 10.67 -2.32
CA THR A 42 -5.84 11.41 -1.56
C THR A 42 -6.28 11.87 -0.17
N GLN A 43 -7.56 11.71 0.19
CA GLN A 43 -8.14 12.14 1.46
C GLN A 43 -8.51 10.96 2.38
N LEU A 44 -8.33 9.72 1.94
CA LEU A 44 -8.61 8.53 2.74
C LEU A 44 -7.57 8.39 3.86
N SER A 45 -7.99 8.15 5.10
CA SER A 45 -7.10 7.90 6.24
C SER A 45 -6.85 6.40 6.45
N TRP A 46 -6.06 6.06 7.47
CA TRP A 46 -5.93 4.67 7.91
C TRP A 46 -7.27 4.05 8.32
N ASP A 47 -8.11 4.78 9.07
CA ASP A 47 -9.45 4.31 9.45
C ASP A 47 -10.33 3.96 8.24
N ASP A 48 -10.20 4.72 7.15
CA ASP A 48 -10.97 4.44 5.92
C ASP A 48 -10.45 3.19 5.20
N LEU A 49 -9.15 2.91 5.28
CA LEU A 49 -8.46 1.88 4.49
C LEU A 49 -8.15 0.59 5.26
N GLN A 50 -8.22 0.58 6.59
CA GLN A 50 -7.76 -0.56 7.41
C GLN A 50 -8.42 -1.87 7.00
N LEU A 51 -9.75 -1.87 6.84
CA LEU A 51 -10.48 -3.08 6.51
C LEU A 51 -10.26 -3.47 5.05
N PHE A 52 -10.08 -2.48 4.17
CA PHE A 52 -9.70 -2.72 2.78
C PHE A 52 -8.36 -3.45 2.69
N ILE A 53 -7.30 -2.94 3.33
CA ILE A 53 -5.95 -3.54 3.26
C ILE A 53 -5.94 -4.99 3.75
N LEU A 54 -6.67 -5.27 4.83
CA LEU A 54 -6.75 -6.63 5.36
C LEU A 54 -7.47 -7.60 4.41
N LYS A 55 -8.57 -7.14 3.77
CA LYS A 55 -9.48 -8.00 3.00
C LYS A 55 -9.18 -8.06 1.49
N ILE A 56 -8.45 -7.08 0.96
CA ILE A 56 -8.20 -6.93 -0.48
C ILE A 56 -7.62 -8.20 -1.11
N MET A 57 -8.18 -8.60 -2.26
CA MET A 57 -7.88 -9.79 -3.08
C MET A 57 -8.19 -11.16 -2.44
N THR A 58 -8.63 -11.19 -1.18
CA THR A 58 -8.96 -12.46 -0.50
C THR A 58 -10.47 -12.63 -0.34
N THR A 59 -11.13 -11.63 0.24
CA THR A 59 -12.59 -11.65 0.44
C THR A 59 -13.27 -10.37 -0.04
N PHE A 60 -12.51 -9.41 -0.56
CA PHE A 60 -13.01 -8.13 -1.08
C PHE A 60 -12.09 -7.62 -2.19
N GLY A 61 -12.64 -7.17 -3.31
CA GLY A 61 -11.93 -6.63 -4.46
C GLY A 61 -10.95 -7.58 -5.16
N ASP A 62 -10.39 -7.10 -6.26
CA ASP A 62 -9.36 -7.78 -7.04
C ASP A 62 -8.05 -6.97 -7.09
N VAL A 63 -7.12 -7.42 -7.93
CA VAL A 63 -5.83 -6.73 -8.11
C VAL A 63 -5.98 -5.32 -8.69
N GLY A 64 -7.00 -5.07 -9.53
CA GLY A 64 -7.28 -3.74 -10.06
C GLY A 64 -7.75 -2.78 -8.97
N ASP A 65 -8.61 -3.27 -8.06
CA ASP A 65 -9.03 -2.51 -6.89
C ASP A 65 -7.84 -2.24 -5.96
N PHE A 66 -6.97 -3.23 -5.73
CA PHE A 66 -5.73 -3.04 -4.97
C PHE A 66 -4.86 -1.93 -5.56
N LYS A 67 -4.64 -1.99 -6.88
CA LYS A 67 -3.85 -1.01 -7.62
C LYS A 67 -4.44 0.41 -7.59
N HIS A 68 -5.76 0.55 -7.50
CA HIS A 68 -6.39 1.86 -7.31
C HIS A 68 -5.96 2.52 -5.99
N PHE A 69 -5.98 1.76 -4.90
CA PHE A 69 -5.67 2.28 -3.56
C PHE A 69 -4.18 2.24 -3.20
N LEU A 70 -3.37 1.48 -3.95
CA LEU A 70 -1.94 1.29 -3.71
C LEU A 70 -1.17 2.61 -3.49
N PRO A 71 -1.32 3.67 -4.32
CA PRO A 71 -0.57 4.91 -4.12
C PRO A 71 -0.89 5.60 -2.79
N ARG A 72 -2.15 5.52 -2.34
CA ARG A 72 -2.57 6.13 -1.09
C ARG A 72 -2.05 5.37 0.12
N ILE A 73 -2.09 4.05 0.10
CA ILE A 73 -1.58 3.21 1.18
C ILE A 73 -0.07 3.44 1.34
N TRP A 74 0.68 3.48 0.24
CA TRP A 74 2.11 3.78 0.24
C TRP A 74 2.44 5.17 0.79
N GLU A 75 1.69 6.19 0.35
CA GLU A 75 1.82 7.55 0.89
C GLU A 75 1.62 7.59 2.40
N LEU A 76 0.57 6.94 2.89
CA LEU A 76 0.26 6.89 4.33
C LEU A 76 1.37 6.18 5.12
N TYR A 77 1.95 5.08 4.62
CA TYR A 77 3.10 4.45 5.28
C TYR A 77 4.31 5.39 5.37
N ILE A 78 4.55 6.21 4.35
CA ILE A 78 5.66 7.19 4.37
C ILE A 78 5.37 8.34 5.35
N THR A 79 4.12 8.81 5.42
CA THR A 79 3.79 10.05 6.16
C THR A 79 3.25 9.83 7.57
N ASP A 80 2.73 8.63 7.86
CA ASP A 80 1.97 8.32 9.07
C ASP A 80 2.17 6.85 9.51
N TYR A 81 3.42 6.38 9.41
CA TYR A 81 3.81 4.99 9.61
C TYR A 81 3.31 4.39 10.92
N TRP A 82 3.57 5.06 12.04
CA TRP A 82 3.30 4.53 13.39
C TRP A 82 1.81 4.44 13.73
N ASN A 83 0.93 5.00 12.89
CA ASN A 83 -0.52 4.85 12.99
C ASN A 83 -1.08 3.83 12.00
N ALA A 84 -0.23 3.13 11.24
CA ALA A 84 -0.67 2.12 10.29
C ALA A 84 -1.44 0.98 10.99
N PRO A 85 -2.54 0.50 10.41
CA PRO A 85 -3.38 -0.53 11.03
C PRO A 85 -2.80 -1.94 10.88
N CYS A 86 -1.75 -2.10 10.08
CA CYS A 86 -1.04 -3.35 9.89
C CYS A 86 0.43 -3.09 9.54
N ASP A 87 1.26 -4.07 9.86
CA ASP A 87 2.68 -4.13 9.55
C ASP A 87 2.96 -3.86 8.07
N PHE A 88 4.06 -3.20 7.77
CA PHE A 88 4.45 -2.89 6.40
C PHE A 88 4.71 -4.16 5.58
N GLY A 89 5.26 -5.19 6.22
CA GLY A 89 5.48 -6.51 5.62
C GLY A 89 4.18 -7.17 5.16
N LEU A 90 3.10 -7.06 5.95
CA LEU A 90 1.77 -7.54 5.54
C LEU A 90 1.30 -6.82 4.28
N PHE A 91 1.44 -5.51 4.22
CA PHE A 91 1.10 -4.75 3.02
C PHE A 91 1.93 -5.18 1.81
N LEU A 92 3.24 -5.37 1.96
CA LEU A 92 4.08 -5.85 0.86
C LEU A 92 3.71 -7.27 0.39
N SER A 93 3.30 -8.15 1.30
CA SER A 93 2.80 -9.49 0.95
C SER A 93 1.57 -9.43 0.02
N LYS A 94 0.76 -8.36 0.08
CA LYS A 94 -0.36 -8.15 -0.85
C LYS A 94 0.10 -7.87 -2.28
N LEU A 95 1.25 -7.21 -2.46
CA LEU A 95 1.83 -7.02 -3.80
C LEU A 95 2.16 -8.38 -4.41
N GLU A 96 2.79 -9.27 -3.64
CA GLU A 96 3.12 -10.62 -4.09
C GLU A 96 1.88 -11.46 -4.39
N TYR A 97 0.90 -11.42 -3.49
CA TYR A 97 -0.40 -12.08 -3.69
C TYR A 97 -1.09 -11.61 -4.98
N GLY A 98 -0.97 -10.32 -5.29
CA GLY A 98 -1.48 -9.71 -6.53
C GLY A 98 -0.65 -10.00 -7.78
N GLY A 99 0.37 -10.86 -7.70
CA GLY A 99 1.21 -11.22 -8.85
C GLY A 99 2.15 -10.10 -9.28
N TRP A 100 2.68 -9.32 -8.34
CA TRP A 100 3.59 -8.20 -8.59
C TRP A 100 4.63 -8.44 -9.70
N THR A 101 5.25 -9.61 -9.73
CA THR A 101 6.29 -9.96 -10.70
C THR A 101 5.80 -9.94 -12.15
N THR A 102 4.50 -10.08 -12.39
CA THR A 102 3.88 -10.06 -13.73
C THR A 102 3.29 -8.70 -14.09
N TRP A 103 3.39 -7.69 -13.24
CA TRP A 103 2.84 -6.36 -13.53
C TRP A 103 3.63 -5.66 -14.64
N PRO A 104 3.04 -4.67 -15.33
CA PRO A 104 3.76 -3.81 -16.27
C PRO A 104 5.05 -3.24 -15.68
N GLU A 105 6.10 -3.14 -16.50
CA GLU A 105 7.43 -2.70 -16.06
C GLU A 105 7.39 -1.30 -15.43
N ASN A 106 6.64 -0.37 -16.01
CA ASN A 106 6.47 0.98 -15.47
C ASN A 106 5.84 1.00 -14.06
N GLU A 107 4.90 0.10 -13.80
CA GLU A 107 4.31 -0.07 -12.46
C GLU A 107 5.33 -0.63 -11.47
N ARG A 108 6.10 -1.64 -11.91
CA ARG A 108 7.16 -2.22 -11.09
C ARG A 108 8.22 -1.20 -10.70
N GLU A 109 8.72 -0.46 -11.68
CA GLU A 109 9.70 0.60 -11.51
C GLU A 109 9.21 1.72 -10.58
N ALA A 110 7.92 2.10 -10.65
CA ALA A 110 7.39 3.17 -9.82
C ALA A 110 7.41 2.83 -8.32
N VAL A 111 7.05 1.60 -7.95
CA VAL A 111 7.10 1.17 -6.54
C VAL A 111 8.54 0.98 -6.09
N LEU A 112 9.38 0.29 -6.88
CA LEU A 112 10.78 0.04 -6.51
C LEU A 112 11.52 1.36 -6.30
N ARG A 113 11.37 2.32 -7.21
CA ARG A 113 11.97 3.65 -7.05
C ARG A 113 11.47 4.39 -5.82
N LEU A 114 10.18 4.29 -5.49
CA LEU A 114 9.65 4.91 -4.27
C LEU A 114 10.28 4.26 -3.04
N TYR A 115 10.27 2.93 -2.96
CA TYR A 115 10.86 2.16 -1.88
C TYR A 115 12.35 2.46 -1.71
N ASP A 116 13.15 2.34 -2.77
CA ASP A 116 14.59 2.57 -2.73
C ASP A 116 14.92 3.99 -2.27
N ASN A 117 14.19 4.99 -2.77
CA ASN A 117 14.39 6.37 -2.33
C ASN A 117 14.04 6.54 -0.85
N TRP A 118 12.98 5.89 -0.35
CA TRP A 118 12.60 5.98 1.06
C TRP A 118 13.65 5.33 1.96
N ILE A 119 14.07 4.11 1.63
CA ILE A 119 15.11 3.40 2.39
C ILE A 119 16.45 4.15 2.36
N LEU A 120 16.87 4.69 1.21
CA LEU A 120 18.09 5.51 1.12
C LEU A 120 18.01 6.75 2.01
N GLN A 121 16.84 7.40 2.11
CA GLN A 121 16.64 8.54 3.00
C GLN A 121 16.73 8.14 4.47
N LEU A 122 16.08 7.05 4.88
CA LEU A 122 16.13 6.55 6.25
C LEU A 122 17.57 6.16 6.64
N LYS A 123 18.28 5.43 5.77
CA LYS A 123 19.70 5.05 5.98
C LYS A 123 20.63 6.26 6.08
N GLY A 124 20.33 7.33 5.35
CA GLY A 124 21.11 8.58 5.37
C GLY A 124 20.76 9.51 6.54
N SER A 125 19.69 9.22 7.29
CA SER A 125 19.21 10.08 8.37
C SER A 125 20.03 9.92 9.65
N SER A 126 20.23 11.04 10.35
CA SER A 126 20.82 11.07 11.70
C SER A 126 19.76 11.00 12.81
N LEU A 127 18.48 11.11 12.47
CA LEU A 127 17.38 11.11 13.43
C LEU A 127 17.18 9.68 14.00
N ALA A 128 17.00 9.58 15.32
CA ALA A 128 16.73 8.29 15.97
C ALA A 128 15.42 7.66 15.45
N ALA A 129 14.36 8.47 15.34
CA ALA A 129 13.06 8.01 14.83
C ALA A 129 13.13 7.38 13.43
N ASP A 130 13.99 7.89 12.54
CA ASP A 130 14.16 7.33 11.18
C ASP A 130 14.92 5.99 11.21
N LYS A 131 15.79 5.78 12.19
CA LYS A 131 16.48 4.51 12.39
C LYS A 131 15.54 3.47 12.99
N ASP A 132 14.75 3.85 13.99
CA ASP A 132 13.73 2.99 14.59
C ASP A 132 12.72 2.53 13.53
N LEU A 133 12.29 3.47 12.68
CA LEU A 133 11.43 3.18 11.53
C LEU A 133 12.07 2.21 10.53
N LEU A 134 13.35 2.39 10.20
CA LEU A 134 14.06 1.49 9.30
C LEU A 134 14.22 0.08 9.89
N GLU A 135 14.52 -0.02 11.18
CA GLU A 135 14.62 -1.31 11.89
C GLU A 135 13.28 -2.06 11.87
N ASP A 136 12.18 -1.35 12.12
CA ASP A 136 10.83 -1.92 12.08
C ASP A 136 10.46 -2.41 10.67
N ILE A 137 10.71 -1.61 9.63
CA ILE A 137 10.49 -2.00 8.23
C ILE A 137 11.28 -3.27 7.87
N VAL A 138 12.53 -3.38 8.31
CA VAL A 138 13.36 -4.56 8.05
C VAL A 138 12.83 -5.78 8.78
N ALA A 139 12.48 -5.64 10.06
CA ALA A 139 11.91 -6.71 10.86
C ALA A 139 10.60 -7.22 10.25
N ASP A 140 9.75 -6.33 9.75
CA ASP A 140 8.52 -6.66 9.06
C ASP A 140 8.75 -7.44 7.76
N ILE A 141 9.69 -7.00 6.91
CA ILE A 141 10.02 -7.71 5.67
C ILE A 141 10.50 -9.14 5.96
N GLU A 142 11.30 -9.31 7.01
CA GLU A 142 11.79 -10.62 7.46
C GLU A 142 10.64 -11.48 8.02
N CYS A 143 9.79 -10.91 8.87
CA CYS A 143 8.67 -11.59 9.53
C CYS A 143 7.66 -12.16 8.51
N TYR A 144 7.39 -11.40 7.44
CA TYR A 144 6.43 -11.78 6.39
C TYR A 144 7.09 -12.51 5.21
N GLU A 145 8.40 -12.82 5.27
CA GLU A 145 9.18 -13.49 4.23
C GLU A 145 9.03 -12.84 2.84
N VAL A 146 8.90 -11.52 2.80
CA VAL A 146 8.62 -10.76 1.57
C VAL A 146 9.84 -10.76 0.66
N LYS A 147 9.64 -11.16 -0.60
CA LYS A 147 10.64 -11.27 -1.66
C LYS A 147 10.69 -10.05 -2.58
N LEU A 148 9.77 -9.11 -2.43
CA LEU A 148 9.72 -7.86 -3.21
C LEU A 148 11.04 -7.07 -3.22
N VAL A 149 11.93 -7.29 -2.23
CA VAL A 149 13.15 -6.51 -1.97
C VAL A 149 14.45 -7.35 -2.10
N VAL A 150 14.38 -8.57 -2.67
CA VAL A 150 15.55 -9.47 -2.78
C VAL A 150 16.12 -9.51 -4.20
#